data_AF-A0AA90P8S1-F1
#
_entry.id   AF-A0AA90P8S1-F1
#
_cell.length_a   1.000
_cell.length_b   1.000
_cell.length_c   1.000
_cell.angle_alpha   90.00
_cell.angle_beta   90.00
_cell.angle_gamma   90.00
#
_symmetry.space_group_name_H-M   'P 1'
#
loop_
_entity.id
_entity.type
_entity.pdbx_description
1 polymer ?
#
loop_
_entity_poly.entity_id
_entity_poly.type
_entity_poly.pdbx_seq_one_letter_code
_entity_poly.pdbx_strand_id
1 'polypeptide(L)'
;MEGTDDFKPELAKEAVNVIENVAGTHPGYRRAHARGYVYEGVFTPNGKASLLTVASHLQDEAVPVIIRFSNSSPIPSHPDAISPVKGMAVKFQLPNGEVSDLITVTIPLFFAKTPEAFVDIAGFFKSAKDGFPNLKELAKILWKYPESKASLQMLKEKRSPASFSTCQYYSIHAFYFINAEGRRQAIKYEWVPDAGLSMLEKREVAKHSPEYLAEEMEERLKQGPVGFKLNIQIGGENDPTDDPTRAWSEDKQVIMIGHLKVSKKSEVFKDTLMFDPTNIPEGIECSEDRILHFRHSAYAVSYERRINNQ
;
A
#
# COMPACT_ATOMS: atom_id res chain seq x y z
N MET A 1 -30.30 -12.75 2.88
CA MET A 1 -29.05 -12.36 3.54
C MET A 1 -28.72 -10.98 3.04
N GLU A 2 -29.23 -9.99 3.78
CA GLU A 2 -29.09 -8.56 3.50
C GLU A 2 -27.68 -8.11 3.89
N GLY A 3 -27.07 -7.24 3.07
CA GLY A 3 -25.80 -6.58 3.42
C GLY A 3 -24.78 -6.49 2.31
N THR A 4 -25.17 -6.26 1.05
CA THR A 4 -24.26 -5.57 0.12
C THR A 4 -24.17 -4.12 0.62
N ASP A 5 -23.10 -3.80 1.35
CA ASP A 5 -22.81 -2.45 1.80
C ASP A 5 -22.67 -1.58 0.54
N ASP A 6 -23.75 -0.87 0.22
CA ASP A 6 -23.88 0.05 -0.91
C ASP A 6 -22.97 1.24 -0.57
N PHE A 7 -21.65 1.06 -0.75
CA PHE A 7 -20.65 2.05 -0.36
C PHE A 7 -20.96 3.36 -1.08
N LYS A 8 -21.40 4.35 -0.30
CA LYS A 8 -21.93 5.63 -0.78
C LYS A 8 -20.93 6.27 -1.76
N PRO A 9 -21.23 6.36 -3.07
CA PRO A 9 -20.34 6.98 -4.05
C PRO A 9 -19.92 8.41 -3.67
N GLU A 10 -20.79 9.10 -2.93
CA GLU A 10 -20.53 10.44 -2.40
C GLU A 10 -19.39 10.48 -1.39
N LEU A 11 -19.24 9.48 -0.52
CA LEU A 11 -18.14 9.44 0.46
C LEU A 11 -16.79 9.22 -0.23
N ALA A 12 -16.77 8.41 -1.29
CA ALA A 12 -15.56 8.22 -2.11
C ALA A 12 -15.15 9.52 -2.81
N LYS A 13 -16.12 10.27 -3.36
CA LYS A 13 -15.87 11.61 -3.91
C LYS A 13 -15.38 12.58 -2.85
N GLU A 14 -15.99 12.58 -1.67
CA GLU A 14 -15.59 13.44 -0.56
C GLU A 14 -14.15 13.16 -0.11
N ALA A 15 -13.77 11.89 0.02
CA ALA A 15 -12.39 11.49 0.31
C ALA A 15 -11.39 12.03 -0.71
N VAL A 16 -11.71 11.93 -2.01
CA VAL A 16 -10.85 12.49 -3.08
C VAL A 16 -10.83 14.02 -3.02
N ASN A 17 -11.97 14.66 -2.80
CA ASN A 17 -12.08 16.12 -2.67
C ASN A 17 -11.24 16.65 -1.50
N VAL A 18 -11.26 15.98 -0.35
CA VAL A 18 -10.47 16.38 0.81
C VAL A 18 -8.98 16.37 0.46
N ILE A 19 -8.49 15.32 -0.22
CA ILE A 19 -7.08 15.27 -0.64
C ILE A 19 -6.74 16.43 -1.59
N GLU A 20 -7.59 16.72 -2.57
CA GLU A 20 -7.42 17.84 -3.51
C GLU A 20 -7.46 19.20 -2.80
N ASN A 21 -8.32 19.38 -1.80
CA ASN A 21 -8.39 20.61 -1.01
C ASN A 21 -7.08 20.85 -0.23
N VAL A 22 -6.42 19.77 0.22
CA VAL A 22 -5.14 19.86 0.95
C VAL A 22 -3.96 20.12 0.01
N ALA A 23 -3.93 19.43 -1.14
CA ALA A 23 -2.75 19.32 -1.99
C ALA A 23 -2.81 20.12 -3.30
N GLY A 24 -3.98 20.65 -3.64
CA GLY A 24 -4.32 21.11 -4.98
C GLY A 24 -4.57 19.94 -5.96
N THR A 25 -5.02 20.28 -7.17
CA THR A 25 -5.16 19.33 -8.27
C THR A 25 -3.90 19.32 -9.14
N HIS A 26 -3.52 18.12 -9.58
CA HIS A 26 -2.33 17.90 -10.42
C HIS A 26 -2.75 17.02 -11.61
N PRO A 27 -3.10 17.61 -12.78
CA PRO A 27 -3.62 16.87 -13.92
C PRO A 27 -2.72 15.72 -14.34
N GLY A 28 -3.31 14.56 -14.62
CA GLY A 28 -2.59 13.33 -15.00
C GLY A 28 -1.94 12.57 -13.84
N TYR A 29 -1.91 13.13 -12.62
CA TYR A 29 -1.36 12.48 -11.44
C TYR A 29 -2.45 11.87 -10.54
N ARG A 30 -2.04 10.91 -9.70
CA ARG A 30 -2.91 10.33 -8.67
C ARG A 30 -3.09 11.31 -7.51
N ARG A 31 -4.26 11.30 -6.88
CA ARG A 31 -4.55 12.21 -5.75
C ARG A 31 -3.75 11.87 -4.51
N ALA A 32 -3.44 10.59 -4.29
CA ALA A 32 -2.42 10.17 -3.35
C ALA A 32 -1.38 9.34 -4.11
N HIS A 33 -0.16 9.27 -3.58
CA HIS A 33 0.93 8.60 -4.27
C HIS A 33 1.18 9.12 -5.69
N ALA A 34 1.17 10.46 -5.84
CA ALA A 34 1.15 11.15 -7.13
C ALA A 34 2.32 10.74 -8.02
N ARG A 35 3.56 10.85 -7.52
CA ARG A 35 4.77 10.44 -8.23
C ARG A 35 5.11 8.98 -7.96
N GLY A 36 5.29 8.21 -9.03
CA GLY A 36 5.71 6.82 -8.99
C GLY A 36 6.13 6.30 -10.35
N TYR A 37 6.71 5.11 -10.37
CA TYR A 37 7.30 4.50 -11.56
C TYR A 37 6.89 3.04 -11.64
N VAL A 38 6.69 2.57 -12.87
CA VAL A 38 6.23 1.21 -13.16
C VAL A 38 7.41 0.36 -13.60
N TYR A 39 7.45 -0.87 -13.11
CA TYR A 39 8.48 -1.86 -13.36
C TYR A 39 7.83 -3.20 -13.70
N GLU A 40 8.61 -4.06 -14.34
CA GLU A 40 8.24 -5.43 -14.65
C GLU A 40 9.09 -6.38 -13.80
N GLY A 41 8.54 -7.57 -13.54
CA GLY A 41 9.24 -8.59 -12.78
C GLY A 41 8.56 -9.94 -12.85
N VAL A 42 9.04 -10.87 -12.03
CA VAL A 42 8.48 -12.21 -11.86
C VAL A 42 8.34 -12.49 -10.38
N PHE A 43 7.19 -13.03 -9.99
CA PHE A 43 7.00 -13.63 -8.67
C PHE A 43 7.09 -15.14 -8.78
N THR A 44 7.87 -15.75 -7.90
CA THR A 44 8.02 -17.20 -7.81
C THR A 44 7.51 -17.66 -6.44
N PRO A 45 6.36 -18.36 -6.37
CA PRO A 45 5.91 -18.95 -5.12
C PRO A 45 6.85 -20.07 -4.67
N ASN A 46 6.86 -20.39 -3.38
CA ASN A 46 7.66 -21.49 -2.84
C ASN A 46 6.82 -22.70 -2.39
N GLY A 47 5.53 -22.72 -2.75
CA GLY A 47 4.58 -23.79 -2.41
C GLY A 47 4.08 -23.80 -0.98
N LYS A 48 4.65 -23.02 -0.04
CA LYS A 48 4.22 -23.07 1.39
C LYS A 48 2.82 -22.52 1.64
N ALA A 49 2.31 -21.67 0.74
CA ALA A 49 0.96 -21.13 0.84
C ALA A 49 -0.13 -22.09 0.32
N SER A 50 0.23 -23.13 -0.44
CA SER A 50 -0.74 -24.06 -1.08
C SER A 50 -1.65 -24.78 -0.09
N LEU A 51 -1.19 -24.99 1.16
CA LEU A 51 -2.00 -25.59 2.22
C LEU A 51 -3.06 -24.63 2.78
N LEU A 52 -2.89 -23.33 2.56
CA LEU A 52 -3.73 -22.27 3.12
C LEU A 52 -4.67 -21.67 2.07
N THR A 53 -4.27 -21.65 0.80
CA THR A 53 -5.04 -21.01 -0.28
C THR A 53 -4.94 -21.78 -1.59
N VAL A 54 -6.03 -21.76 -2.36
CA VAL A 54 -6.07 -22.26 -3.76
C VAL A 54 -5.66 -21.20 -4.80
N ALA A 55 -5.27 -20.00 -4.38
CA ALA A 55 -4.89 -18.92 -5.29
C ALA A 55 -3.73 -19.33 -6.21
N SER A 56 -3.95 -19.21 -7.52
CA SER A 56 -3.05 -19.75 -8.56
C SER A 56 -1.61 -19.24 -8.45
N HIS A 57 -1.41 -17.93 -8.23
CA HIS A 57 -0.08 -17.33 -8.07
C HIS A 57 0.69 -17.76 -6.82
N LEU A 58 0.06 -18.49 -5.90
CA LEU A 58 0.66 -18.94 -4.64
C LEU A 58 0.91 -20.46 -4.59
N GLN A 59 0.72 -21.15 -5.72
CA GLN A 59 0.98 -22.57 -5.86
C GLN A 59 2.47 -22.81 -6.18
N ASP A 60 2.80 -23.22 -7.39
CA ASP A 60 4.13 -23.69 -7.80
C ASP A 60 4.69 -22.99 -9.06
N GLU A 61 3.83 -22.36 -9.86
CA GLU A 61 4.26 -21.67 -11.08
C GLU A 61 4.63 -20.20 -10.84
N ALA A 62 5.73 -19.78 -11.47
CA ALA A 62 6.14 -18.38 -11.47
C ALA A 62 5.23 -17.55 -12.37
N VAL A 63 4.81 -16.37 -11.90
CA VAL A 63 3.89 -15.48 -12.63
C VAL A 63 4.56 -14.15 -12.97
N PRO A 64 4.32 -13.59 -14.17
CA PRO A 64 4.72 -12.22 -14.49
C PRO A 64 4.01 -11.22 -13.58
N VAL A 65 4.70 -10.17 -13.19
CA VAL A 65 4.12 -9.10 -12.37
C VAL A 65 4.42 -7.72 -12.91
N ILE A 66 3.50 -6.79 -12.61
CA ILE A 66 3.69 -5.35 -12.84
C ILE A 66 3.79 -4.69 -11.47
N ILE A 67 4.86 -3.95 -11.23
CA ILE A 67 5.12 -3.31 -9.94
C ILE A 67 5.05 -1.80 -10.13
N ARG A 68 4.41 -1.11 -9.20
CA ARG A 68 4.51 0.35 -9.08
C ARG A 68 5.09 0.73 -7.72
N PHE A 69 6.26 1.35 -7.76
CA PHE A 69 6.82 2.04 -6.61
C PHE A 69 6.42 3.51 -6.61
N SER A 70 6.19 4.09 -5.43
CA SER A 70 5.72 5.47 -5.32
C SER A 70 6.12 6.16 -4.03
N ASN A 71 6.32 7.47 -4.13
CA ASN A 71 6.20 8.36 -2.98
C ASN A 71 4.72 8.42 -2.56
N SER A 72 4.37 8.55 -1.28
CA SER A 72 2.97 8.65 -0.85
C SER A 72 2.35 10.03 -1.03
N SER A 73 3.17 11.06 -1.28
CA SER A 73 2.69 12.43 -1.34
C SER A 73 1.62 12.64 -2.42
N PRO A 74 0.58 13.46 -2.15
CA PRO A 74 -0.39 13.88 -3.16
C PRO A 74 0.17 14.90 -4.17
N ILE A 75 1.37 15.45 -3.92
CA ILE A 75 2.00 16.48 -4.75
C ILE A 75 3.16 15.84 -5.53
N PRO A 76 3.13 15.82 -6.88
CA PRO A 76 4.13 15.13 -7.69
C PRO A 76 5.52 15.76 -7.63
N SER A 77 5.61 17.07 -7.35
CA SER A 77 6.87 17.79 -7.23
C SER A 77 7.54 17.65 -5.87
N HIS A 78 6.88 17.06 -4.86
CA HIS A 78 7.48 16.92 -3.54
C HIS A 78 8.70 15.99 -3.57
N PRO A 79 9.85 16.44 -3.02
CA PRO A 79 11.02 15.59 -2.87
C PRO A 79 10.73 14.28 -2.12
N ASP A 80 11.42 13.21 -2.52
CA ASP A 80 11.26 11.86 -1.97
C ASP A 80 11.49 11.76 -0.47
N ALA A 81 12.32 12.65 0.06
CA ALA A 81 12.67 12.68 1.47
C ALA A 81 11.60 13.34 2.36
N ILE A 82 10.67 14.13 1.81
CA ILE A 82 9.66 14.86 2.60
C ILE A 82 8.62 13.91 3.18
N SER A 83 8.11 12.98 2.37
CA SER A 83 7.16 11.99 2.86
C SER A 83 7.91 10.74 3.24
N PRO A 84 7.93 10.28 4.51
CA PRO A 84 8.64 9.06 4.87
C PRO A 84 7.94 7.78 4.37
N VAL A 85 6.66 7.86 4.01
CA VAL A 85 5.88 6.71 3.54
C VAL A 85 6.07 6.51 2.05
N LYS A 86 6.40 5.29 1.65
CA LYS A 86 6.43 4.82 0.25
C LYS A 86 5.40 3.72 0.02
N GLY A 87 4.94 3.61 -1.22
CA GLY A 87 4.01 2.56 -1.67
C GLY A 87 4.66 1.62 -2.67
N MET A 88 4.28 0.35 -2.58
CA MET A 88 4.60 -0.72 -3.53
C MET A 88 3.30 -1.44 -3.86
N ALA A 89 2.83 -1.29 -5.09
CA ALA A 89 1.68 -2.03 -5.62
C ALA A 89 2.20 -3.09 -6.60
N VAL A 90 1.76 -4.33 -6.42
CA VAL A 90 2.13 -5.46 -7.29
C VAL A 90 0.86 -6.03 -7.89
N LYS A 91 0.80 -6.10 -9.22
CA LYS A 91 -0.24 -6.79 -9.98
C LYS A 91 0.32 -8.10 -10.50
N PHE A 92 -0.21 -9.21 -10.02
CA PHE A 92 0.07 -10.55 -10.53
C PHE A 92 -0.79 -10.80 -11.78
N GLN A 93 -0.14 -11.20 -12.87
CA GLN A 93 -0.81 -11.55 -14.11
C GLN A 93 -1.06 -13.06 -14.12
N LEU A 94 -2.32 -13.46 -13.99
CA LEU A 94 -2.72 -14.85 -13.81
C LEU A 94 -3.23 -15.46 -15.13
N PRO A 95 -3.39 -16.78 -15.22
CA PRO A 95 -3.98 -17.43 -16.39
C PRO A 95 -5.35 -16.84 -16.75
N ASN A 96 -5.70 -16.92 -18.04
CA ASN A 96 -6.98 -16.43 -18.59
C ASN A 96 -7.23 -14.91 -18.43
N GLY A 97 -6.19 -14.13 -18.12
CA GLY A 97 -6.29 -12.67 -17.98
C GLY A 97 -6.82 -12.21 -16.63
N GLU A 98 -6.99 -13.12 -15.66
CA GLU A 98 -7.26 -12.76 -14.26
C GLU A 98 -6.06 -12.00 -13.66
N VAL A 99 -6.33 -11.17 -12.65
CA VAL A 99 -5.30 -10.42 -11.94
C VAL A 99 -5.50 -10.51 -10.44
N SER A 100 -4.39 -10.45 -9.69
CA SER A 100 -4.41 -10.19 -8.26
C SER A 100 -3.59 -8.94 -7.97
N ASP A 101 -4.11 -8.01 -7.17
CA ASP A 101 -3.42 -6.80 -6.79
C ASP A 101 -3.10 -6.79 -5.30
N LEU A 102 -1.81 -6.69 -4.97
CA LEU A 102 -1.34 -6.49 -3.61
C LEU A 102 -0.76 -5.07 -3.48
N ILE A 103 -1.49 -4.21 -2.77
CA ILE A 103 -1.07 -2.83 -2.53
C ILE A 103 -0.57 -2.70 -1.10
N THR A 104 0.68 -2.30 -0.97
CA THR A 104 1.40 -2.22 0.29
C THR A 104 2.07 -0.87 0.47
N VAL A 105 2.31 -0.49 1.71
CA VAL A 105 3.03 0.75 2.06
C VAL A 105 4.01 0.49 3.18
N THR A 106 4.98 1.38 3.33
CA THR A 106 6.04 1.21 4.34
C THR A 106 5.60 1.40 5.79
N ILE A 107 4.31 1.66 6.07
CA ILE A 107 3.74 1.73 7.42
C ILE A 107 2.85 0.52 7.67
N PRO A 108 2.90 -0.11 8.85
CA PRO A 108 2.14 -1.32 9.12
C PRO A 108 0.69 -1.06 9.54
N LEU A 109 0.36 0.18 9.93
CA LEU A 109 -0.97 0.57 10.41
C LEU A 109 -1.50 1.76 9.62
N PHE A 110 -2.81 1.77 9.41
CA PHE A 110 -3.52 2.94 8.87
C PHE A 110 -3.94 3.87 10.00
N PHE A 111 -4.17 5.14 9.67
CA PHE A 111 -4.55 6.16 10.66
C PHE A 111 -6.04 6.31 10.88
N ALA A 112 -6.88 5.66 10.08
CA ALA A 112 -8.32 5.71 10.20
C ALA A 112 -8.90 4.30 10.24
N LYS A 113 -9.84 4.06 11.15
CA LYS A 113 -10.55 2.78 11.22
C LYS A 113 -11.68 2.68 10.19
N THR A 114 -12.30 3.80 9.83
CA THR A 114 -13.43 3.83 8.89
C THR A 114 -13.27 4.90 7.82
N PRO A 115 -13.96 4.78 6.67
CA PRO A 115 -13.92 5.79 5.61
C PRO A 115 -14.33 7.19 6.09
N GLU A 116 -15.33 7.28 6.98
CA GLU A 116 -15.77 8.55 7.55
C GLU A 116 -14.68 9.17 8.44
N ALA A 117 -14.02 8.36 9.26
CA ALA A 117 -12.88 8.80 10.04
C ALA A 117 -11.71 9.26 9.14
N PHE A 118 -11.47 8.56 8.03
CA PHE A 118 -10.46 8.99 7.04
C PHE A 118 -10.76 10.39 6.51
N VAL A 119 -11.99 10.62 6.05
CA VAL A 119 -12.42 11.92 5.49
C VAL A 119 -12.25 13.03 6.53
N ASP A 120 -12.72 12.80 7.76
CA ASP A 120 -12.62 13.80 8.83
C ASP A 120 -11.16 14.09 9.22
N ILE A 121 -10.37 13.05 9.46
CA ILE A 121 -8.93 13.16 9.79
C ILE A 121 -8.19 13.88 8.67
N ALA A 122 -8.42 13.49 7.40
CA ALA A 122 -7.80 14.12 6.25
C ALA A 122 -8.18 15.61 6.14
N GLY A 123 -9.40 15.98 6.51
CA GLY A 123 -9.87 17.37 6.53
C GLY A 123 -9.14 18.27 7.54
N PHE A 124 -8.54 17.69 8.59
CA PHE A 124 -7.74 18.45 9.56
C PHE A 124 -6.37 18.87 9.02
N PHE A 125 -5.88 18.27 7.92
CA PHE A 125 -4.64 18.68 7.28
C PHE A 125 -4.88 19.95 6.46
N LYS A 126 -4.91 21.12 7.12
CA LYS A 126 -5.40 22.39 6.53
C LYS A 126 -4.71 22.88 5.25
N SER A 127 -3.49 22.41 4.94
CA SER A 127 -2.84 22.58 3.63
C SER A 127 -1.54 21.78 3.60
N ALA A 128 -1.17 21.22 2.44
CA ALA A 128 0.16 20.66 2.23
C ALA A 128 1.29 21.70 2.42
N LYS A 129 0.98 23.00 2.34
CA LYS A 129 1.93 24.09 2.62
C LYS A 129 2.31 24.20 4.10
N ASP A 130 1.37 23.92 5.00
CA ASP A 130 1.56 24.08 6.45
C ASP A 130 2.12 22.81 7.12
N GLY A 131 2.28 21.72 6.35
CA GLY A 131 2.84 20.46 6.82
C GLY A 131 1.91 19.66 7.73
N PHE A 132 2.49 18.94 8.70
CA PHE A 132 1.77 18.09 9.64
C PHE A 132 0.83 18.92 10.54
N PRO A 133 -0.34 18.39 10.98
CA PRO A 133 -1.27 19.12 11.83
C PRO A 133 -0.58 19.68 13.07
N ASN A 134 -0.89 20.94 13.40
CA ASN A 134 -0.38 21.55 14.62
C ASN A 134 -0.91 20.81 15.87
N LEU A 135 -0.29 21.04 17.04
CA LEU A 135 -0.61 20.33 18.28
C LEU A 135 -2.10 20.43 18.68
N LYS A 136 -2.77 21.56 18.40
CA LYS A 136 -4.19 21.75 18.73
C LYS A 136 -5.09 20.90 17.84
N GLU A 137 -4.80 20.84 16.53
CA GLU A 137 -5.56 19.98 15.61
C GLU A 137 -5.28 18.50 15.87
N LEU A 138 -4.02 18.13 16.16
CA LEU A 138 -3.67 16.77 16.57
C LEU A 138 -4.40 16.34 17.84
N ALA A 139 -4.52 17.23 18.84
CA ALA A 139 -5.27 16.94 20.06
C ALA A 139 -6.77 16.70 19.79
N LYS A 140 -7.38 17.45 18.86
CA LYS A 140 -8.78 17.20 18.45
C LYS A 140 -8.95 15.87 17.74
N ILE A 141 -8.04 15.55 16.81
CA ILE A 141 -8.03 14.26 16.11
C ILE A 141 -7.95 13.13 17.14
N LEU A 142 -6.98 13.17 18.06
CA LEU A 142 -6.78 12.09 19.03
C LEU A 142 -7.89 12.01 20.10
N TRP A 143 -8.59 13.12 20.36
CA TRP A 143 -9.77 13.10 21.23
C TRP A 143 -10.97 12.41 20.56
N LYS A 144 -11.18 12.66 19.25
CA LYS A 144 -12.29 12.08 18.48
C LYS A 144 -11.99 10.66 17.99
N TYR A 145 -10.74 10.39 17.64
CA TYR A 145 -10.21 9.15 17.06
C TYR A 145 -8.99 8.66 17.85
N PRO A 146 -9.18 8.19 19.09
CA PRO A 146 -8.07 7.69 19.91
C PRO A 146 -7.31 6.54 19.25
N GLU A 147 -7.96 5.76 18.39
CA GLU A 147 -7.38 4.66 17.62
C GLU A 147 -6.26 5.10 16.66
N SER A 148 -6.28 6.36 16.19
CA SER A 148 -5.26 6.91 15.28
C SER A 148 -3.91 7.18 15.96
N LYS A 149 -3.85 7.10 17.30
CA LYS A 149 -2.66 7.49 18.08
C LYS A 149 -1.41 6.72 17.66
N ALA A 150 -1.51 5.39 17.57
CA ALA A 150 -0.37 4.53 17.28
C ALA A 150 0.22 4.84 15.90
N SER A 151 -0.62 4.84 14.86
CA SER A 151 -0.20 5.14 13.49
C SER A 151 0.38 6.55 13.31
N LEU A 152 -0.20 7.56 13.96
CA LEU A 152 0.28 8.95 13.85
C LEU A 152 1.62 9.12 14.57
N GLN A 153 1.84 8.45 15.70
CA GLN A 153 3.13 8.43 16.37
C GLN A 153 4.20 7.76 15.49
N MET A 154 3.89 6.58 14.93
CA MET A 154 4.80 5.89 14.01
C MET A 154 5.16 6.76 12.80
N LEU A 155 4.18 7.44 12.20
CA LEU A 155 4.39 8.32 11.06
C LEU A 155 5.34 9.49 11.40
N LYS A 156 5.21 10.07 12.60
CA LYS A 156 6.06 11.17 13.08
C LYS A 156 7.51 10.74 13.29
N GLU A 157 7.73 9.50 13.74
CA GLU A 157 9.06 8.95 14.02
C GLU A 157 9.73 8.35 12.76
N LYS A 158 8.93 8.06 11.72
CA LYS A 158 9.39 7.41 10.51
C LYS A 158 10.39 8.27 9.73
N ARG A 159 11.45 7.63 9.25
CA ARG A 159 12.46 8.21 8.37
C ARG A 159 12.25 7.75 6.94
N SER A 160 12.71 8.55 5.98
CA SER A 160 12.66 8.20 4.57
C SER A 160 13.67 7.09 4.26
N PRO A 161 13.31 6.07 3.47
CA PRO A 161 14.22 4.99 3.12
C PRO A 161 15.32 5.49 2.15
N ALA A 162 16.48 4.84 2.17
CA ALA A 162 17.57 5.13 1.22
C ALA A 162 17.26 4.69 -0.22
N SER A 163 16.37 3.69 -0.36
CA SER A 163 15.93 3.12 -1.63
C SER A 163 14.52 2.54 -1.51
N PHE A 164 13.79 2.44 -2.63
CA PHE A 164 12.59 1.59 -2.68
C PHE A 164 12.90 0.13 -2.30
N SER A 165 14.13 -0.31 -2.50
CA SER A 165 14.63 -1.66 -2.23
C SER A 165 15.20 -1.87 -0.83
N THR A 166 15.14 -0.87 0.06
CA THR A 166 15.69 -0.99 1.42
C THR A 166 14.66 -0.69 2.51
N CYS A 167 13.39 -0.92 2.23
CA CYS A 167 12.32 -0.81 3.21
C CYS A 167 11.31 -1.95 3.08
N GLN A 168 10.69 -2.26 4.21
CA GLN A 168 9.61 -3.23 4.29
C GLN A 168 8.29 -2.57 3.92
N TYR A 169 7.42 -3.31 3.24
CA TYR A 169 6.08 -2.87 2.87
C TYR A 169 5.03 -3.81 3.45
N TYR A 170 3.95 -3.25 3.96
CA TYR A 170 2.89 -3.96 4.64
C TYR A 170 1.57 -3.75 3.89
N SER A 171 0.73 -4.78 3.81
CA SER A 171 -0.64 -4.62 3.28
C SER A 171 -1.51 -3.73 4.15
N ILE A 172 -1.13 -3.55 5.42
CA ILE A 172 -1.92 -2.99 6.53
C ILE A 172 -3.13 -3.86 6.87
N HIS A 173 -3.99 -4.08 5.88
CA HIS A 173 -5.22 -4.84 5.96
C HIS A 173 -4.95 -6.33 6.12
N ALA A 174 -5.84 -6.98 6.87
CA ALA A 174 -5.94 -8.44 6.88
C ALA A 174 -6.71 -8.92 5.64
N PHE A 175 -6.41 -10.14 5.22
CA PHE A 175 -7.14 -10.91 4.21
C PHE A 175 -7.41 -12.31 4.77
N TYR A 176 -8.27 -13.08 4.11
CA TYR A 176 -8.40 -14.51 4.39
C TYR A 176 -7.87 -15.33 3.23
N PHE A 177 -7.09 -16.35 3.58
CA PHE A 177 -6.76 -17.44 2.67
C PHE A 177 -7.79 -18.55 2.81
N ILE A 178 -8.26 -19.05 1.68
CA ILE A 178 -9.28 -20.10 1.57
C ILE A 178 -8.66 -21.31 0.90
N ASN A 179 -8.52 -22.39 1.66
CA ASN A 179 -7.90 -23.61 1.16
C ASN A 179 -8.90 -24.50 0.40
N ALA A 180 -8.43 -25.63 -0.14
CA ALA A 180 -9.25 -26.55 -0.93
C ALA A 180 -10.45 -27.16 -0.17
N GLU A 181 -10.41 -27.18 1.17
CA GLU A 181 -11.53 -27.61 2.02
C GLU A 181 -12.47 -26.45 2.41
N GLY A 182 -12.23 -25.24 1.91
CA GLY A 182 -13.01 -24.05 2.24
C GLY A 182 -12.70 -23.44 3.61
N ARG A 183 -11.59 -23.83 4.26
CA ARG A 183 -11.19 -23.26 5.56
C ARG A 183 -10.56 -21.89 5.39
N ARG A 184 -11.00 -20.95 6.21
CA ARG A 184 -10.52 -19.56 6.26
C ARG A 184 -9.35 -19.41 7.24
N GLN A 185 -8.27 -18.77 6.81
CA GLN A 185 -7.15 -18.36 7.67
C GLN A 185 -6.87 -16.87 7.48
N ALA A 186 -7.00 -16.08 8.55
CA ALA A 186 -6.64 -14.66 8.51
C ALA A 186 -5.13 -14.50 8.32
N ILE A 187 -4.71 -13.61 7.43
CA ILE A 187 -3.31 -13.28 7.18
C ILE A 187 -3.10 -11.78 6.98
N LYS A 188 -1.87 -11.32 7.21
CA LYS A 188 -1.37 -10.01 6.72
C LYS A 188 -0.12 -10.23 5.88
N TYR A 189 -0.01 -9.51 4.77
CA TYR A 189 1.15 -9.60 3.90
C TYR A 189 2.22 -8.57 4.26
N GLU A 190 3.48 -8.97 4.07
CA GLU A 190 4.61 -8.05 4.09
C GLU A 190 5.64 -8.42 3.01
N TRP A 191 6.21 -7.39 2.36
CA TRP A 191 7.37 -7.51 1.49
C TRP A 191 8.62 -7.13 2.25
N VAL A 192 9.57 -8.06 2.33
CA VAL A 192 10.88 -7.84 2.96
C VAL A 192 11.95 -7.74 1.87
N PRO A 193 12.73 -6.65 1.79
CA PRO A 193 13.75 -6.50 0.77
C PRO A 193 14.95 -7.42 1.01
N ASP A 194 15.51 -7.96 -0.08
CA ASP A 194 16.76 -8.75 0.00
C ASP A 194 17.97 -7.89 0.40
N ALA A 195 17.96 -6.62 0.04
CA ALA A 195 19.05 -5.67 0.34
C ALA A 195 19.10 -5.25 1.82
N GLY A 196 18.15 -5.72 2.65
CA GLY A 196 18.01 -5.31 4.04
C GLY A 196 17.38 -3.93 4.20
N LEU A 197 17.25 -3.49 5.45
CA LEU A 197 16.62 -2.21 5.78
C LEU A 197 17.66 -1.09 5.87
N SER A 198 17.41 0.02 5.20
CA SER A 198 18.25 1.22 5.24
C SER A 198 17.39 2.47 5.13
N MET A 199 17.51 3.35 6.14
CA MET A 199 16.79 4.60 6.26
C MET A 199 17.79 5.76 6.29
N LEU A 200 17.46 6.86 5.61
CA LEU A 200 18.30 8.05 5.61
C LEU A 200 18.31 8.71 6.99
N GLU A 201 19.50 9.10 7.43
CA GLU A 201 19.64 10.04 8.54
C GLU A 201 19.20 11.44 8.10
N LYS A 202 18.68 12.26 9.04
CA LYS A 202 18.20 13.62 8.72
C LYS A 202 19.25 14.49 8.01
N ARG A 203 20.53 14.31 8.37
CA ARG A 203 21.67 15.03 7.79
C ARG A 203 22.04 14.58 6.37
N GLU A 204 21.58 13.41 5.96
CA GLU A 204 21.90 12.82 4.64
C GLU A 204 20.89 13.27 3.59
N VAL A 205 19.64 13.55 4.00
CA VAL A 205 18.55 14.01 3.11
C VAL A 205 18.98 15.12 2.15
N ALA A 206 19.69 16.14 2.64
CA ALA A 206 20.11 17.29 1.82
C ALA A 206 21.19 16.95 0.76
N LYS A 207 21.79 15.76 0.80
CA LYS A 207 22.80 15.30 -0.16
C LYS A 207 22.20 14.55 -1.34
N HIS A 208 20.93 14.18 -1.27
CA HIS A 208 20.23 13.44 -2.31
C HIS A 208 19.46 14.38 -3.24
N SER A 209 19.27 13.97 -4.49
CA SER A 209 18.37 14.66 -5.40
C SER A 209 16.92 14.58 -4.91
N PRO A 210 16.02 15.44 -5.39
CA PRO A 210 14.59 15.34 -5.08
C PRO A 210 13.91 14.03 -5.49
N GLU A 211 14.51 13.26 -6.41
CA GLU A 211 13.96 12.03 -7.01
C GLU A 211 14.88 10.81 -6.81
N TYR A 212 15.70 10.84 -5.75
CA TYR A 212 16.78 9.88 -5.52
C TYR A 212 16.33 8.42 -5.49
N LEU A 213 15.07 8.11 -5.16
CA LEU A 213 14.61 6.72 -5.05
C LEU A 213 14.50 6.06 -6.41
N ALA A 214 14.06 6.80 -7.43
CA ALA A 214 13.96 6.31 -8.79
C ALA A 214 15.34 6.17 -9.42
N GLU A 215 16.18 7.19 -9.22
CA GLU A 215 17.59 7.18 -9.66
C GLU A 215 18.35 5.98 -9.08
N GLU A 216 18.21 5.74 -7.77
CA GLU A 216 18.87 4.60 -7.10
C GLU A 216 18.32 3.26 -7.60
N MET A 217 17.00 3.13 -7.76
CA MET A 217 16.38 1.89 -8.27
C MET A 217 16.87 1.57 -9.69
N GLU A 218 16.97 2.58 -10.56
CA GLU A 218 17.47 2.41 -11.91
C GLU A 218 18.95 2.03 -11.94
N GLU A 219 19.79 2.67 -11.11
CA GLU A 219 21.20 2.31 -11.00
C GLU A 219 21.37 0.88 -10.46
N ARG A 220 20.58 0.49 -9.47
CA ARG A 220 20.60 -0.86 -8.92
C ARG A 220 20.21 -1.91 -9.95
N LEU A 221 19.17 -1.64 -10.75
CA LEU A 221 18.73 -2.57 -11.80
C LEU A 221 19.76 -2.79 -12.91
N LYS A 222 20.71 -1.86 -13.12
CA LYS A 222 21.84 -2.08 -14.03
C LYS A 222 22.80 -3.16 -13.52
N GLN A 223 22.84 -3.38 -12.20
CA GLN A 223 23.71 -4.38 -11.56
C GLN A 223 23.03 -5.75 -11.44
N GLY A 224 21.71 -5.80 -11.58
CA GLY A 224 20.93 -7.04 -11.59
C GLY A 224 19.53 -6.86 -11.01
N PRO A 225 18.71 -7.93 -10.98
CA PRO A 225 17.35 -7.85 -10.46
C PRO A 225 17.30 -7.46 -8.98
N VAL A 226 16.30 -6.66 -8.62
CA VAL A 226 16.02 -6.28 -7.23
C VAL A 226 15.00 -7.25 -6.62
N GLY A 227 15.33 -7.83 -5.47
CA GLY A 227 14.54 -8.91 -4.88
C GLY A 227 13.78 -8.51 -3.60
N PHE A 228 12.58 -9.09 -3.43
CA PHE A 228 11.77 -9.00 -2.21
C PHE A 228 11.15 -10.35 -1.87
N LYS A 229 11.16 -10.72 -0.59
CA LYS A 229 10.45 -11.89 -0.06
C LYS A 229 9.03 -11.49 0.28
N LEU A 230 8.04 -12.26 -0.18
CA LEU A 230 6.67 -12.15 0.30
C LEU A 230 6.51 -13.03 1.53
N ASN A 231 6.19 -12.42 2.66
CA ASN A 231 5.82 -13.13 3.87
C ASN A 231 4.34 -12.92 4.17
N ILE A 232 3.77 -13.88 4.90
CA ILE A 232 2.48 -13.76 5.57
C ILE A 232 2.66 -13.92 7.08
N GLN A 233 1.99 -13.07 7.84
CA GLN A 233 1.71 -13.28 9.25
C GLN A 233 0.44 -14.09 9.38
N ILE A 234 0.45 -15.12 10.22
CA ILE A 234 -0.74 -15.95 10.50
C ILE A 234 -1.52 -15.33 11.66
N GLY A 235 -2.77 -14.94 11.39
CA GLY A 235 -3.69 -14.41 12.38
C GLY A 235 -4.25 -15.49 13.30
N GLY A 236 -4.35 -15.19 14.58
CA GLY A 236 -5.06 -15.96 15.59
C GLY A 236 -6.47 -15.43 15.84
N GLU A 237 -7.23 -16.15 16.67
CA GLU A 237 -8.66 -15.89 16.93
C GLU A 237 -8.95 -14.47 17.45
N ASN A 238 -8.04 -13.88 18.21
CA ASN A 238 -8.23 -12.56 18.84
C ASN A 238 -7.58 -11.40 18.07
N ASP A 239 -6.97 -11.67 16.92
CA ASP A 239 -6.37 -10.62 16.12
C ASP A 239 -7.45 -9.85 15.34
N PRO A 240 -7.44 -8.50 15.38
CA PRO A 240 -8.43 -7.72 14.66
C PRO A 240 -8.20 -7.83 13.15
N THR A 241 -9.20 -8.33 12.43
CA THR A 241 -9.21 -8.39 10.95
C THR A 241 -9.88 -7.17 10.33
N ASP A 242 -10.74 -6.48 11.09
CA ASP A 242 -11.60 -5.37 10.66
C ASP A 242 -11.03 -3.97 10.99
N ASP A 243 -9.92 -3.91 11.74
CA ASP A 243 -9.37 -2.67 12.29
C ASP A 243 -7.92 -2.43 11.84
N PRO A 244 -7.69 -1.62 10.78
CA PRO A 244 -6.36 -1.38 10.24
C PRO A 244 -5.50 -0.45 11.13
N THR A 245 -6.08 0.11 12.20
CA THR A 245 -5.35 0.97 13.16
C THR A 245 -4.66 0.16 14.26
N ARG A 246 -4.97 -1.14 14.35
CA ARG A 246 -4.47 -2.03 15.41
C ARG A 246 -3.46 -3.03 14.86
N ALA A 247 -2.32 -3.11 15.52
CA ALA A 247 -1.31 -4.12 15.24
C ALA A 247 -1.75 -5.49 15.75
N TRP A 248 -1.33 -6.53 15.05
CA TRP A 248 -1.28 -7.89 15.61
C TRP A 248 -0.07 -7.99 16.55
N SER A 249 -0.06 -8.99 17.42
CA SER A 249 1.10 -9.24 18.30
C SER A 249 2.39 -9.48 17.48
N GLU A 250 3.55 -9.23 18.06
CA GLU A 250 4.84 -9.42 17.37
C GLU A 250 5.29 -10.90 17.32
N ASP A 251 4.69 -11.77 18.13
CA ASP A 251 5.01 -13.20 18.25
C ASP A 251 4.31 -14.08 17.20
N LYS A 252 3.68 -13.47 16.17
CA LYS A 252 2.98 -14.22 15.13
C LYS A 252 3.94 -15.09 14.34
N GLN A 253 3.43 -16.25 13.94
CA GLN A 253 4.10 -17.07 12.95
C GLN A 253 4.19 -16.31 11.63
N VAL A 254 5.41 -16.17 11.11
CA VAL A 254 5.70 -15.58 9.81
C VAL A 254 6.16 -16.67 8.86
N ILE A 255 5.54 -16.73 7.68
CA ILE A 255 5.88 -17.71 6.63
C ILE A 255 6.26 -16.95 5.37
N MET A 256 7.49 -17.13 4.89
CA MET A 256 7.85 -16.72 3.53
C MET A 256 7.12 -17.63 2.54
N ILE A 257 6.37 -17.05 1.61
CA ILE A 257 5.53 -17.78 0.63
C ILE A 257 5.98 -17.59 -0.83
N GLY A 258 6.93 -16.70 -1.09
CA GLY A 258 7.53 -16.57 -2.42
C GLY A 258 8.53 -15.42 -2.50
N HIS A 259 9.06 -15.23 -3.71
CA HIS A 259 10.09 -14.24 -4.00
C HIS A 259 9.74 -13.46 -5.26
N LEU A 260 9.76 -12.13 -5.15
CA LEU A 260 9.63 -11.21 -6.25
C LEU A 260 11.02 -10.80 -6.73
N LYS A 261 11.24 -10.86 -8.05
CA LYS A 261 12.39 -10.25 -8.72
C LYS A 261 11.93 -9.18 -9.70
N VAL A 262 12.25 -7.93 -9.39
CA VAL A 262 12.04 -6.77 -10.28
C VAL A 262 13.22 -6.70 -11.25
N SER A 263 12.94 -6.63 -12.54
CA SER A 263 13.97 -6.78 -13.58
C SER A 263 14.29 -5.48 -14.32
N LYS A 264 13.28 -4.67 -14.63
CA LYS A 264 13.47 -3.42 -15.40
C LYS A 264 12.33 -2.44 -15.17
N LYS A 265 12.59 -1.17 -15.47
CA LYS A 265 11.55 -0.16 -15.64
C LYS A 265 10.69 -0.52 -16.85
N SER A 266 9.39 -0.37 -16.71
CA SER A 266 8.43 -0.72 -17.74
C SER A 266 8.39 0.34 -18.84
N GLU A 267 8.51 -0.09 -20.09
CA GLU A 267 8.25 0.73 -21.29
C GLU A 267 6.84 0.49 -21.84
N VAL A 268 6.23 -0.66 -21.53
CA VAL A 268 4.93 -1.10 -22.03
C VAL A 268 3.81 -0.58 -21.15
N PHE A 269 3.89 -0.87 -19.85
CA PHE A 269 2.91 -0.42 -18.86
C PHE A 269 3.22 0.99 -18.41
N LYS A 270 2.22 1.87 -18.56
CA LYS A 270 2.29 3.28 -18.17
C LYS A 270 1.78 3.47 -16.76
N ASP A 271 2.14 4.61 -16.15
CA ASP A 271 1.65 4.96 -14.82
C ASP A 271 0.13 5.31 -14.79
N THR A 272 -0.58 5.10 -15.89
CA THR A 272 -2.04 5.17 -15.97
C THR A 272 -2.73 3.93 -15.41
N LEU A 273 -2.03 2.84 -15.09
CA LEU A 273 -2.67 1.66 -14.49
C LEU A 273 -3.41 1.98 -13.18
N MET A 274 -4.52 1.27 -12.98
CA MET A 274 -5.24 1.18 -11.71
C MET A 274 -4.85 -0.13 -11.03
N PHE A 275 -4.49 -0.02 -9.75
CA PHE A 275 -4.30 -1.15 -8.85
C PHE A 275 -5.42 -1.08 -7.83
N ASP A 276 -6.03 -2.21 -7.50
CA ASP A 276 -7.18 -2.25 -6.62
C ASP A 276 -7.05 -3.36 -5.59
N PRO A 277 -7.00 -3.09 -4.28
CA PRO A 277 -6.80 -4.13 -3.27
C PRO A 277 -7.94 -5.16 -3.21
N THR A 278 -9.09 -4.89 -3.86
CA THR A 278 -10.19 -5.86 -3.96
C THR A 278 -10.11 -6.72 -5.20
N ASN A 279 -9.14 -6.49 -6.11
CA ASN A 279 -8.84 -7.42 -7.19
C ASN A 279 -8.08 -8.62 -6.62
N ILE A 280 -8.83 -9.63 -6.19
CA ILE A 280 -8.32 -10.85 -5.59
C ILE A 280 -8.84 -12.07 -6.35
N PRO A 281 -8.02 -13.13 -6.52
CA PRO A 281 -8.43 -14.34 -7.22
C PRO A 281 -9.17 -15.28 -6.27
N GLU A 282 -9.69 -16.37 -6.83
CA GLU A 282 -10.18 -17.50 -6.05
C GLU A 282 -9.13 -17.94 -5.00
N GLY A 283 -9.59 -18.27 -3.79
CA GLY A 283 -8.72 -18.65 -2.68
C GLY A 283 -8.30 -17.50 -1.78
N ILE A 284 -8.67 -16.25 -2.08
CA ILE A 284 -8.43 -15.08 -1.24
C ILE A 284 -9.73 -14.29 -1.05
N GLU A 285 -9.97 -13.84 0.18
CA GLU A 285 -11.08 -12.92 0.50
C GLU A 285 -10.55 -11.65 1.18
N CYS A 286 -11.20 -10.52 0.92
CA CYS A 286 -11.04 -9.33 1.75
C CYS A 286 -11.57 -9.61 3.15
N SER A 287 -10.91 -9.04 4.17
CA SER A 287 -11.45 -9.02 5.52
C SER A 287 -12.65 -8.06 5.64
N GLU A 288 -13.20 -7.99 6.84
CA GLU A 288 -14.31 -7.13 7.23
C GLU A 288 -13.89 -5.65 7.42
N ASP A 289 -12.63 -5.32 7.11
CA ASP A 289 -12.10 -3.95 7.17
C ASP A 289 -12.81 -3.02 6.18
N ARG A 290 -13.58 -2.06 6.71
CA ARG A 290 -14.34 -1.08 5.91
C ARG A 290 -13.45 -0.16 5.07
N ILE A 291 -12.20 0.11 5.48
CA ILE A 291 -11.25 0.87 4.67
C ILE A 291 -10.85 0.05 3.45
N LEU A 292 -10.58 -1.25 3.62
CA LEU A 292 -10.14 -2.12 2.52
C LEU A 292 -11.15 -2.10 1.36
N HIS A 293 -12.43 -2.29 1.65
CA HIS A 293 -13.50 -2.24 0.63
C HIS A 293 -13.71 -0.84 0.05
N PHE A 294 -13.66 0.20 0.89
CA PHE A 294 -13.83 1.58 0.45
C PHE A 294 -12.77 2.04 -0.55
N ARG A 295 -11.56 1.48 -0.49
CA ARG A 295 -10.45 1.83 -1.39
C ARG A 295 -10.80 1.60 -2.85
N HIS A 296 -11.59 0.58 -3.19
CA HIS A 296 -12.07 0.35 -4.55
C HIS A 296 -12.75 1.62 -5.12
N SER A 297 -13.79 2.10 -4.43
CA SER A 297 -14.57 3.27 -4.86
C SER A 297 -13.74 4.55 -4.89
N ALA A 298 -12.91 4.80 -3.86
CA ALA A 298 -12.05 5.97 -3.82
C ALA A 298 -11.00 5.97 -4.95
N TYR A 299 -10.45 4.79 -5.28
CA TYR A 299 -9.48 4.63 -6.35
C TYR A 299 -10.14 4.78 -7.71
N ALA A 300 -11.36 4.28 -7.90
CA ALA A 300 -12.14 4.48 -9.12
C ALA A 300 -12.40 5.98 -9.39
N VAL A 301 -12.84 6.74 -8.37
CA VAL A 301 -13.03 8.20 -8.51
C VAL A 301 -11.71 8.90 -8.84
N SER A 302 -10.63 8.60 -8.12
CA SER A 302 -9.32 9.19 -8.42
C SER A 302 -8.81 8.80 -9.81
N TYR A 303 -9.12 7.59 -10.27
CA TYR A 303 -8.73 7.09 -11.59
C TYR A 303 -9.45 7.85 -12.69
N GLU A 304 -10.79 7.96 -12.60
CA GLU A 304 -11.63 8.68 -13.54
C GLU A 304 -11.18 10.13 -13.70
N ARG A 305 -10.99 10.85 -12.59
CA ARG A 305 -10.53 12.24 -12.63
C ARG A 305 -9.16 12.37 -13.29
N ARG A 306 -8.25 11.43 -12.99
CA ARG A 306 -6.89 11.41 -13.55
C ARG A 306 -6.90 11.22 -15.06
N ILE A 307 -7.64 10.25 -15.58
CA ILE A 307 -7.67 9.97 -17.03
C ILE A 307 -8.39 11.07 -17.82
N ASN A 308 -9.28 11.81 -17.15
CA ASN A 308 -9.96 12.98 -17.70
C ASN A 308 -9.16 14.29 -17.53
N ASN A 309 -7.89 14.22 -17.07
CA ASN A 309 -7.02 15.36 -16.80
C ASN A 309 -7.62 16.44 -15.89
N GLN A 310 -8.45 16.01 -14.93
CA GLN A 310 -8.97 16.84 -13.85
C GLN A 310 -7.98 16.89 -12.69
#